data_AF-A0A7W5ZX56-F1
#
_entry.id   AF-A0A7W5ZX56-F1
#
_cell.length_a   1.000
_cell.length_b   1.000
_cell.length_c   1.000
_cell.angle_alpha   90.00
_cell.angle_beta   90.00
_cell.angle_gamma   90.00
#
_symmetry.space_group_name_H-M   'P 1'
#
loop_
_entity.id
_entity.type
_entity.pdbx_description
1 polymer ?
#
loop_
_entity_poly.entity_id
_entity_poly.type
_entity_poly.pdbx_seq_one_letter_code
_entity_poly.pdbx_strand_id
1 'polypeptide(L)'
;MDVLNRSSLLLSVSAWEWFCEDLIRRNGASLAKRFKRADDLPVGVRDPMLEWYYNKTGMKSLNKTSKEALWSLAGHGWREIYREYVASKTAALNTPNSDNLKKIFRSTLDIDDITLSWRYQRWGPEIYVGKLEDMLKLRHRIAHGDIGDEVVGKGAAVAAVALVRNLGRRSVESVSQNFKRFDLQGRNARLKPA
;
A
#
# COMPACT_ATOMS: atom_id res chain seq x y z
N MET A 1 9.44 -21.62 -25.66
CA MET A 1 8.69 -20.34 -25.66
C MET A 1 7.76 -20.21 -24.46
N ASP A 2 7.00 -21.25 -24.09
CA ASP A 2 6.11 -21.24 -22.92
C ASP A 2 6.82 -20.91 -21.59
N VAL A 3 7.95 -21.56 -21.30
CA VAL A 3 8.77 -21.27 -20.11
C VAL A 3 9.12 -19.78 -20.00
N LEU A 4 9.52 -19.13 -21.10
CA LEU A 4 9.84 -17.70 -21.11
C LEU A 4 8.62 -16.83 -20.79
N ASN A 5 7.45 -17.19 -21.31
CA ASN A 5 6.21 -16.46 -21.03
C ASN A 5 5.77 -16.63 -19.57
N ARG A 6 5.88 -17.85 -19.02
CA ARG A 6 5.64 -18.14 -17.60
C ARG A 6 6.58 -17.31 -16.72
N SER A 7 7.88 -17.31 -17.01
CA SER A 7 8.87 -16.49 -16.30
C SER A 7 8.56 -15.00 -16.39
N SER A 8 8.19 -14.49 -17.57
CA SER A 8 7.82 -13.08 -17.74
C SER A 8 6.62 -12.69 -16.88
N LEU A 9 5.61 -13.56 -16.75
CA LEU A 9 4.46 -13.32 -15.90
C LEU A 9 4.87 -13.32 -14.42
N LEU A 10 5.62 -14.33 -13.98
CA LEU A 10 6.12 -14.42 -12.59
C LEU A 10 6.93 -13.17 -12.22
N LEU A 11 7.87 -12.76 -13.08
CA LEU A 11 8.66 -11.54 -12.89
C LEU A 11 7.81 -10.28 -12.86
N SER A 12 6.73 -10.21 -13.66
CA SER A 12 5.81 -9.07 -13.63
C SER A 12 5.08 -8.97 -12.29
N VAL A 13 4.64 -10.11 -11.73
CA VAL A 13 4.01 -10.15 -10.41
C VAL A 13 5.00 -9.77 -9.31
N SER A 14 6.22 -10.31 -9.34
CA SER A 14 7.25 -9.94 -8.36
C SER A 14 7.63 -8.46 -8.45
N ALA A 15 7.68 -7.90 -9.66
CA ALA A 15 7.91 -6.47 -9.86
C ALA A 15 6.75 -5.62 -9.29
N TRP A 16 5.51 -6.10 -9.41
CA TRP A 16 4.34 -5.45 -8.81
C TRP A 16 4.38 -5.48 -7.28
N GLU A 17 4.68 -6.63 -6.68
CA GLU A 17 4.88 -6.82 -5.24
C GLU A 17 5.89 -5.82 -4.69
N TRP A 18 7.10 -5.85 -5.26
CA TRP A 18 8.19 -4.98 -4.84
C TRP A 18 7.85 -3.49 -5.03
N PHE A 19 7.23 -3.15 -6.16
CA PHE A 19 6.78 -1.78 -6.42
C PHE A 19 5.80 -1.28 -5.35
N CYS A 20 4.80 -2.08 -4.98
CA CYS A 20 3.83 -1.69 -3.96
C CYS A 20 4.49 -1.46 -2.60
N GLU A 21 5.38 -2.37 -2.18
CA GLU A 21 6.12 -2.22 -0.93
C GLU A 21 6.99 -0.96 -0.92
N ASP A 22 7.77 -0.73 -1.98
CA ASP A 22 8.66 0.42 -2.11
C ASP A 22 7.87 1.73 -2.13
N LEU A 23 6.76 1.77 -2.88
CA LEU A 23 5.87 2.92 -2.95
C LEU A 23 5.32 3.27 -1.55
N ILE A 24 4.84 2.27 -0.80
CA ILE A 24 4.32 2.48 0.55
C ILE A 24 5.42 2.94 1.50
N ARG A 25 6.58 2.27 1.51
CA ARG A 25 7.69 2.54 2.43
C ARG A 25 8.27 3.95 2.24
N ARG A 26 8.52 4.36 0.98
CA ARG A 26 9.05 5.69 0.66
C ARG A 26 8.07 6.80 1.01
N ASN A 27 6.80 6.59 0.70
CA ASN A 27 5.77 7.59 0.98
C ASN A 27 5.45 7.66 2.46
N GLY A 28 5.41 6.54 3.19
CA GLY A 28 5.27 6.53 4.64
C GLY A 28 6.40 7.31 5.31
N ALA A 29 7.66 7.07 4.93
CA ALA A 29 8.78 7.86 5.43
C ALA A 29 8.66 9.36 5.10
N SER A 30 8.13 9.70 3.92
CA SER A 30 7.87 11.09 3.51
C SER A 30 6.74 11.74 4.30
N LEU A 31 5.69 10.98 4.62
CA LEU A 31 4.55 11.42 5.43
C LEU A 31 5.00 11.74 6.87
N ALA A 32 5.82 10.85 7.45
CA ALA A 32 6.41 11.02 8.78
C ALA A 32 7.21 12.33 8.93
N LYS A 33 7.89 12.75 7.86
CA LYS A 33 8.70 13.99 7.82
C LYS A 33 7.84 15.25 7.71
N ARG A 34 6.63 15.16 7.15
CA ARG A 34 5.74 16.31 6.90
C ARG A 34 4.96 16.73 8.14
N PHE A 35 4.52 15.76 8.94
CA PHE A 35 3.80 16.05 10.17
C PHE A 35 4.76 16.50 11.27
N LYS A 36 4.37 17.54 12.03
CA LYS A 36 5.19 18.08 13.11
C LYS A 36 5.00 17.25 14.37
N ARG A 37 3.75 16.97 14.70
CA ARG A 37 3.32 16.24 15.89
C ARG A 37 2.74 14.90 15.50
N ALA A 38 2.79 13.95 16.43
CA ALA A 38 2.11 12.68 16.28
C ALA A 38 0.60 12.91 16.05
N ASP A 39 -0.01 13.84 16.80
CA ASP A 39 -1.43 14.23 16.70
C ASP A 39 -1.89 14.65 15.29
N ASP A 40 -0.96 15.08 14.43
CA ASP A 40 -1.28 15.49 13.06
C ASP A 40 -1.48 14.29 12.12
N LEU A 41 -1.11 13.07 12.55
CA LEU A 41 -1.33 11.86 11.76
C LEU A 41 -2.83 11.60 11.58
N PRO A 42 -3.28 11.26 10.36
CA PRO A 42 -4.66 10.89 10.13
C PRO A 42 -5.08 9.69 10.99
N VAL A 43 -6.33 9.71 11.46
CA VAL A 43 -6.91 8.65 12.30
C VAL A 43 -6.79 7.27 11.65
N GLY A 44 -6.95 7.21 10.31
CA GLY A 44 -6.80 5.98 9.53
C GLY A 44 -5.41 5.34 9.58
N VAL A 45 -4.38 6.09 9.96
CA VAL A 45 -2.99 5.60 10.14
C VAL A 45 -2.64 5.47 11.62
N ARG A 46 -3.00 6.48 12.42
CA ARG A 46 -2.70 6.53 13.85
C ARG A 46 -3.25 5.31 14.60
N ASP A 47 -4.52 5.01 14.41
CA ASP A 47 -5.20 4.01 15.23
C ASP A 47 -4.68 2.59 14.94
N PRO A 48 -4.53 2.16 13.66
CA PRO A 48 -3.90 0.88 13.34
C PRO A 48 -2.43 0.77 13.76
N MET A 49 -1.68 1.88 13.71
CA MET A 49 -0.29 1.91 14.16
C MET A 49 -0.19 1.70 15.68
N LEU A 50 -1.04 2.37 16.46
CA LEU A 50 -1.10 2.21 17.91
C LEU A 50 -1.50 0.78 18.30
N GLU A 51 -2.49 0.21 17.62
CA GLU A 51 -2.90 -1.17 17.84
C GLU A 51 -1.76 -2.16 17.54
N TRP A 52 -1.05 -1.97 16.43
CA TRP A 52 0.12 -2.77 16.10
C TRP A 52 1.22 -2.66 17.15
N TYR A 53 1.54 -1.43 17.61
CA TYR A 53 2.61 -1.21 18.58
C TYR A 53 2.27 -1.81 19.94
N TYR A 54 1.00 -1.71 20.36
CA TYR A 54 0.49 -2.36 21.56
C TYR A 54 0.63 -3.89 21.49
N ASN A 55 0.20 -4.51 20.38
CA ASN A 55 0.31 -5.95 20.20
C ASN A 55 1.77 -6.41 20.17
N LYS A 56 2.66 -5.61 19.57
CA LYS A 56 4.12 -5.85 19.56
C LYS A 56 4.75 -5.78 20.95
N THR A 57 4.23 -4.93 21.85
CA THR A 57 4.81 -4.68 23.19
C THR A 57 4.17 -5.51 24.32
N GLY A 58 3.10 -6.26 24.05
CA GLY A 58 2.48 -7.18 25.01
C GLY A 58 1.74 -6.49 26.17
N MET A 59 1.32 -5.23 26.02
CA MET A 59 0.46 -4.56 27.00
C MET A 59 -0.93 -5.23 27.06
N LYS A 60 -1.64 -5.15 28.20
CA LYS A 60 -2.83 -5.97 28.51
C LYS A 60 -4.22 -5.32 28.30
N SER A 61 -4.34 -3.98 28.20
CA SER A 61 -5.54 -3.35 27.60
C SER A 61 -5.30 -1.91 27.14
N LEU A 62 -6.07 -1.45 26.15
CA LEU A 62 -6.16 -0.02 25.77
C LEU A 62 -7.42 0.58 26.38
N ASN A 63 -7.30 1.23 27.53
CA ASN A 63 -8.29 2.25 27.91
C ASN A 63 -7.96 3.57 27.16
N LYS A 64 -8.93 4.49 27.05
CA LYS A 64 -8.76 5.77 26.32
C LYS A 64 -7.54 6.56 26.82
N THR A 65 -7.27 6.51 28.12
CA THR A 65 -6.15 7.16 28.80
C THR A 65 -4.79 6.52 28.44
N SER A 66 -4.72 5.20 28.25
CA SER A 66 -3.52 4.47 27.82
C SER A 66 -3.13 4.76 26.38
N LYS A 67 -4.11 5.01 25.49
CA LYS A 67 -3.84 5.47 24.11
C LYS A 67 -3.18 6.84 24.11
N GLU A 68 -3.71 7.78 24.89
CA GLU A 68 -3.15 9.13 25.05
C GLU A 68 -1.76 9.07 25.73
N ALA A 69 -1.55 8.18 26.69
CA ALA A 69 -0.26 7.97 27.36
C ALA A 69 0.81 7.35 26.44
N LEU A 70 0.48 6.32 25.65
CA LEU A 70 1.37 5.73 24.63
C LEU A 70 1.75 6.76 23.56
N TRP A 71 0.81 7.63 23.20
CA TRP A 71 1.01 8.70 22.22
C TRP A 71 1.87 9.84 22.76
N SER A 72 1.68 10.21 24.02
CA SER A 72 2.51 11.17 24.76
C SER A 72 3.94 10.64 24.98
N LEU A 73 4.09 9.35 25.30
CA LEU A 73 5.40 8.70 25.51
C LEU A 73 6.25 8.68 24.22
N ALA A 74 5.59 8.64 23.06
CA ALA A 74 6.24 8.63 21.77
C ALA A 74 6.80 10.01 21.36
N GLY A 75 6.62 11.08 22.15
CA GLY A 75 7.18 12.44 21.99
C GLY A 75 7.92 12.70 20.65
N HIS A 76 9.21 12.36 20.60
CA HIS A 76 10.03 12.43 19.37
C HIS A 76 10.19 11.10 18.62
N GLY A 77 9.95 9.96 19.26
CA GLY A 77 10.13 8.59 18.74
C GLY A 77 9.00 8.05 17.88
N TRP A 78 7.84 8.70 17.81
CA TRP A 78 6.68 8.22 17.03
C TRP A 78 7.00 8.01 15.54
N ARG A 79 7.94 8.78 14.98
CA ARG A 79 8.38 8.62 13.59
C ARG A 79 9.10 7.29 13.37
N GLU A 80 9.85 6.82 14.36
CA GLU A 80 10.52 5.53 14.27
C GLU A 80 9.52 4.40 14.42
N ILE A 81 8.61 4.50 15.39
CA ILE A 81 7.48 3.57 15.54
C ILE A 81 6.67 3.48 14.24
N TYR A 82 6.40 4.62 13.59
CA TYR A 82 5.67 4.64 12.33
C TYR A 82 6.47 4.02 11.17
N ARG A 83 7.79 4.25 11.08
CA ARG A 83 8.64 3.59 10.07
C ARG A 83 8.68 2.09 10.26
N GLU A 84 8.87 1.63 11.50
CA GLU A 84 8.83 0.21 11.83
C GLU A 84 7.46 -0.41 11.55
N TYR A 85 6.39 0.31 11.85
CA TYR A 85 5.02 -0.10 11.53
C TYR A 85 4.84 -0.27 10.02
N VAL A 86 5.21 0.73 9.22
CA VAL A 86 5.12 0.67 7.75
C VAL A 86 6.01 -0.46 7.18
N ALA A 87 7.22 -0.63 7.72
CA ALA A 87 8.10 -1.73 7.33
C ALA A 87 7.49 -3.10 7.66
N SER A 88 6.91 -3.27 8.86
CA SER A 88 6.24 -4.49 9.29
C SER A 88 5.01 -4.80 8.42
N LYS A 89 4.19 -3.79 8.11
CA LYS A 89 3.01 -3.97 7.25
C LYS A 89 3.38 -4.31 5.81
N THR A 90 4.41 -3.66 5.26
CA THR A 90 4.88 -3.96 3.89
C THR A 90 5.51 -5.34 3.80
N ALA A 91 6.31 -5.76 4.79
CA ALA A 91 6.87 -7.12 4.83
C ALA A 91 5.80 -8.21 5.00
N ALA A 92 4.65 -7.89 5.62
CA ALA A 92 3.52 -8.81 5.76
C ALA A 92 2.57 -8.82 4.54
N LEU A 93 2.90 -8.08 3.47
CA LEU A 93 2.10 -8.04 2.24
C LEU A 93 2.35 -9.32 1.42
N ASN A 94 1.71 -10.43 1.83
CA ASN A 94 1.90 -11.73 1.18
C ASN A 94 1.57 -11.71 -0.32
N THR A 95 0.44 -11.10 -0.69
CA THR A 95 -0.05 -11.00 -2.06
C THR A 95 -0.66 -9.62 -2.28
N PRO A 96 -0.18 -8.81 -3.24
CA PRO A 96 -0.64 -7.45 -3.49
C PRO A 96 -1.90 -7.46 -4.39
N ASN A 97 -2.91 -8.21 -3.96
CA ASN A 97 -4.24 -8.18 -4.56
C ASN A 97 -4.97 -6.88 -4.19
N SER A 98 -6.11 -6.59 -4.82
CA SER A 98 -6.81 -5.31 -4.62
C SER A 98 -7.16 -5.05 -3.16
N ASP A 99 -7.62 -6.06 -2.44
CA ASP A 99 -8.12 -5.91 -1.07
C ASP A 99 -6.99 -5.69 -0.07
N ASN A 100 -5.89 -6.43 -0.20
CA ASN A 100 -4.70 -6.25 0.60
C ASN A 100 -4.10 -4.87 0.36
N LEU A 101 -4.07 -4.41 -0.89
CA LEU A 101 -3.61 -3.07 -1.24
C LEU A 101 -4.50 -1.99 -0.64
N LYS A 102 -5.83 -2.08 -0.74
CA LYS A 102 -6.74 -1.12 -0.07
C LYS A 102 -6.45 -1.02 1.43
N LYS A 103 -6.35 -2.17 2.11
CA LYS A 103 -6.09 -2.23 3.56
C LYS A 103 -4.75 -1.59 3.94
N ILE A 104 -3.67 -1.96 3.25
CA ILE A 104 -2.34 -1.44 3.58
C ILE A 104 -2.22 0.05 3.24
N PHE A 105 -2.76 0.50 2.10
CA PHE A 105 -2.74 1.91 1.71
C PHE A 105 -3.54 2.78 2.68
N ARG A 106 -4.72 2.32 3.12
CA ARG A 106 -5.51 3.02 4.14
C ARG A 106 -4.76 3.11 5.46
N SER A 107 -4.27 1.98 5.94
CA SER A 107 -3.65 1.88 7.27
C SER A 107 -2.24 2.48 7.36
N THR A 108 -1.58 2.79 6.22
CA THR A 108 -0.23 3.35 6.20
C THR A 108 -0.15 4.75 5.60
N LEU A 109 -0.95 5.07 4.57
CA LEU A 109 -0.89 6.35 3.83
C LEU A 109 -2.21 7.14 3.87
N ASP A 110 -3.21 6.66 4.59
CA ASP A 110 -4.56 7.24 4.67
C ASP A 110 -5.24 7.39 3.29
N ILE A 111 -5.05 6.40 2.42
CA ILE A 111 -5.73 6.31 1.12
C ILE A 111 -6.79 5.22 1.21
N ASP A 112 -8.07 5.60 1.20
CA ASP A 112 -9.22 4.68 1.38
C ASP A 112 -9.23 3.55 0.35
N ASP A 113 -9.09 3.91 -0.92
CA ASP A 113 -9.09 2.94 -2.01
C ASP A 113 -8.16 3.39 -3.14
N ILE A 114 -6.95 2.85 -3.13
CA ILE A 114 -5.93 3.10 -4.17
C ILE A 114 -6.39 2.61 -5.55
N THR A 115 -7.29 1.63 -5.59
CA THR A 115 -7.73 1.00 -6.85
C THR A 115 -8.63 1.92 -7.66
N LEU A 116 -9.30 2.89 -7.02
CA LEU A 116 -10.11 3.90 -7.72
C LEU A 116 -9.29 4.73 -8.71
N SER A 117 -7.98 4.83 -8.50
CA SER A 117 -7.04 5.49 -9.41
C SER A 117 -6.71 4.69 -10.67
N TRP A 118 -6.99 3.39 -10.67
CA TRP A 118 -6.65 2.46 -11.75
C TRP A 118 -7.62 2.58 -12.92
N ARG A 119 -7.69 3.78 -13.51
CA ARG A 119 -8.51 4.09 -14.67
C ARG A 119 -7.62 4.42 -15.85
N TYR A 120 -7.89 3.84 -17.01
CA TYR A 120 -7.12 4.17 -18.21
C TYR A 120 -7.93 3.95 -19.47
N GLN A 121 -7.91 4.99 -20.32
CA GLN A 121 -8.74 5.10 -21.52
C GLN A 121 -10.22 4.86 -21.17
N ARG A 122 -10.88 3.91 -21.84
CA ARG A 122 -12.30 3.61 -21.69
C ARG A 122 -12.64 2.66 -20.53
N TRP A 123 -11.65 2.14 -19.82
CA TRP A 123 -11.87 1.11 -18.79
C TRP A 123 -11.74 1.69 -17.38
N GLY A 124 -12.71 1.34 -16.53
CA GLY A 124 -12.78 1.76 -15.13
C GLY A 124 -11.95 0.87 -14.18
N PRO A 125 -11.92 1.23 -12.88
CA PRO A 125 -11.15 0.54 -11.84
C PRO A 125 -11.49 -0.95 -11.74
N GLU A 126 -12.77 -1.29 -11.82
CA GLU A 126 -13.30 -2.64 -11.67
C GLU A 126 -12.66 -3.61 -12.66
N ILE A 127 -12.39 -3.15 -13.88
CA ILE A 127 -11.77 -3.96 -14.92
C ILE A 127 -10.28 -4.17 -14.64
N TYR A 128 -9.58 -3.13 -14.18
CA TYR A 128 -8.17 -3.23 -13.85
C TYR A 128 -7.92 -4.07 -12.59
N VAL A 129 -8.82 -3.99 -11.62
CA VAL A 129 -8.87 -4.90 -10.48
C VAL A 129 -9.05 -6.34 -10.96
N GLY A 130 -10.07 -6.61 -11.80
CA GLY A 130 -10.27 -7.96 -12.35
C GLY A 130 -9.04 -8.52 -13.06
N LYS A 131 -8.38 -7.70 -13.90
CA LYS A 131 -7.14 -8.09 -14.58
C LYS A 131 -5.98 -8.39 -13.62
N LEU A 132 -5.87 -7.64 -12.52
CA LEU A 132 -4.87 -7.91 -11.48
C LEU A 132 -5.16 -9.26 -10.82
N GLU A 133 -6.40 -9.50 -10.40
CA GLU A 133 -6.81 -10.76 -9.76
C GLU A 133 -6.57 -11.95 -10.68
N ASP A 134 -6.90 -11.84 -11.96
CA ASP A 134 -6.67 -12.90 -12.95
C ASP A 134 -5.17 -13.17 -13.16
N MET A 135 -4.35 -12.12 -13.22
CA MET A 135 -2.89 -12.25 -13.31
C MET A 135 -2.31 -12.95 -12.07
N LEU A 136 -2.77 -12.59 -10.86
CA LEU A 136 -2.33 -13.21 -9.61
C LEU A 136 -2.75 -14.67 -9.51
N LYS A 137 -3.98 -15.01 -9.93
CA LYS A 137 -4.45 -16.40 -10.02
C LYS A 137 -3.60 -17.22 -10.98
N LEU A 138 -3.28 -16.67 -12.16
CA LEU A 138 -2.41 -17.35 -13.12
C LEU A 138 -0.99 -17.57 -12.55
N ARG A 139 -0.42 -16.57 -11.86
CA ARG A 139 0.85 -16.74 -11.13
C ARG A 139 0.77 -17.82 -10.07
N HIS A 140 -0.33 -17.91 -9.33
CA HIS A 140 -0.53 -18.95 -8.32
C HIS A 140 -0.48 -20.34 -8.97
N ARG A 141 -1.27 -20.57 -10.03
CA ARG A 141 -1.26 -21.85 -10.75
C ARG A 141 0.11 -22.22 -11.31
N ILE A 142 0.83 -21.27 -11.91
CA ILE A 142 2.19 -21.52 -12.44
C ILE A 142 3.14 -21.93 -11.33
N ALA A 143 3.13 -21.22 -10.19
CA ALA A 143 4.08 -21.46 -9.11
C ALA A 143 3.83 -22.78 -8.37
N HIS A 144 2.58 -23.23 -8.26
CA HIS A 144 2.22 -24.50 -7.63
C HIS A 144 2.28 -25.70 -8.57
N GLY A 145 2.48 -25.47 -9.88
CA GLY A 145 2.48 -26.54 -10.87
C GLY A 145 1.07 -26.98 -11.33
N ASP A 146 0.02 -26.31 -10.86
CA ASP A 146 -1.39 -26.62 -11.15
C ASP A 146 -1.83 -26.25 -12.58
N ILE A 147 -0.90 -25.73 -13.40
CA ILE A 147 -1.18 -25.30 -14.77
C ILE A 147 -1.21 -26.47 -15.78
N GLY A 148 -0.68 -27.65 -15.41
CA GLY A 148 -0.65 -28.82 -16.29
C GLY A 148 -0.11 -28.50 -17.70
N ASP A 149 -0.87 -28.89 -18.71
CA ASP A 149 -0.56 -28.67 -20.14
C ASP A 149 -1.03 -27.29 -20.67
N GLU A 150 -1.59 -26.40 -19.84
CA GLU A 150 -2.00 -25.05 -20.26
C GLU A 150 -0.76 -24.22 -20.65
N VAL A 151 -0.75 -23.73 -21.89
CA VAL A 151 0.34 -22.90 -22.42
C VAL A 151 0.07 -21.43 -22.11
N VAL A 152 1.05 -20.76 -21.49
CA VAL A 152 1.02 -19.32 -21.30
C VAL A 152 1.45 -18.65 -22.60
N GLY A 153 0.47 -18.11 -23.32
CA GLY A 153 0.71 -17.39 -24.56
C GLY A 153 1.51 -16.09 -24.37
N LYS A 154 2.21 -15.67 -25.42
CA LYS A 154 2.94 -14.38 -25.45
C LYS A 154 2.04 -13.19 -25.11
N GLY A 155 0.77 -13.23 -25.53
CA GLY A 155 -0.21 -12.20 -25.22
C GLY A 155 -0.44 -12.01 -23.71
N ALA A 156 -0.50 -13.10 -22.94
CA ALA A 156 -0.66 -13.03 -21.49
C ALA A 156 0.56 -12.40 -20.81
N ALA A 157 1.77 -12.78 -21.22
CA ALA A 157 3.01 -12.19 -20.71
C ALA A 157 3.11 -10.68 -21.00
N VAL A 158 2.80 -10.26 -22.23
CA VAL A 158 2.80 -8.84 -22.61
C VAL A 158 1.71 -8.07 -21.85
N ALA A 159 0.52 -8.65 -21.68
CA ALA A 159 -0.57 -8.03 -20.95
C ALA A 159 -0.22 -7.82 -19.46
N ALA A 160 0.47 -8.78 -18.83
CA ALA A 160 0.94 -8.66 -17.45
C ALA A 160 1.89 -7.46 -17.26
N VAL A 161 2.90 -7.33 -18.14
CA VAL A 161 3.84 -6.20 -18.09
C VAL A 161 3.13 -4.87 -18.28
N ALA A 162 2.23 -4.78 -19.27
CA ALA A 162 1.47 -3.56 -19.55
C ALA A 162 0.54 -3.19 -18.39
N LEU A 163 -0.10 -4.19 -17.77
CA LEU A 163 -0.95 -4.02 -16.60
C LEU A 163 -0.17 -3.41 -15.44
N VAL A 164 0.91 -4.07 -14.99
CA VAL A 164 1.73 -3.62 -13.85
C VAL A 164 2.27 -2.20 -14.07
N ARG A 165 2.74 -1.90 -15.29
CA ARG A 165 3.21 -0.55 -15.64
C ARG A 165 2.10 0.49 -15.46
N ASN A 166 0.89 0.20 -15.93
CA ASN A 166 -0.22 1.15 -15.84
C ASN A 166 -0.71 1.31 -14.38
N LEU A 167 -0.89 0.20 -13.66
CA LEU A 167 -1.29 0.23 -12.25
C LEU A 167 -0.26 1.01 -11.41
N GLY A 168 1.04 0.78 -11.67
CA GLY A 168 2.11 1.48 -10.98
C GLY A 168 2.07 2.99 -11.21
N ARG A 169 1.97 3.42 -12.48
CA ARG A 169 1.86 4.85 -12.83
C ARG A 169 0.66 5.51 -12.14
N ARG A 170 -0.51 4.87 -12.18
CA ARG A 170 -1.73 5.40 -11.55
C ARG A 170 -1.64 5.47 -10.03
N SER A 171 -1.03 4.47 -9.41
CA SER A 171 -0.81 4.45 -7.97
C SER A 171 0.11 5.58 -7.53
N VAL A 172 1.20 5.86 -8.28
CA VAL A 172 2.09 7.01 -8.02
C VAL A 172 1.35 8.34 -8.15
N GLU A 173 0.54 8.51 -9.20
CA GLU A 173 -0.28 9.71 -9.41
C GLU A 173 -1.24 9.94 -8.23
N SER A 174 -1.93 8.89 -7.78
CA SER A 174 -2.87 8.95 -6.66
C SER A 174 -2.19 9.28 -5.34
N VAL A 175 -1.06 8.62 -5.03
CA VAL A 175 -0.30 8.92 -3.81
C VAL A 175 0.20 10.36 -3.83
N SER A 176 0.72 10.83 -4.97
CA SER A 176 1.19 12.22 -5.11
C SER A 176 0.06 13.24 -4.91
N GLN A 177 -1.15 12.95 -5.40
CA GLN A 177 -2.33 13.79 -5.17
C GLN A 177 -2.76 13.79 -3.70
N ASN A 178 -2.74 12.63 -3.03
CA ASN A 178 -3.04 12.55 -1.61
C ASN A 178 -2.06 13.40 -0.77
N PHE A 179 -0.77 13.38 -1.13
CA PHE A 179 0.25 14.17 -0.44
C PHE A 179 0.05 15.67 -0.61
N LYS A 180 -0.41 16.13 -1.78
CA LYS A 180 -0.79 17.54 -1.98
C LYS A 180 -1.94 17.95 -1.06
N ARG A 181 -2.88 17.04 -0.77
CA ARG A 181 -4.00 17.31 0.16
C ARG A 181 -3.49 17.60 1.57
N PHE A 182 -2.51 16.85 2.06
CA PHE A 182 -1.88 17.11 3.37
C PHE A 182 -1.11 18.43 3.41
N ASP A 183 -0.43 18.81 2.33
CA ASP A 183 0.26 20.11 2.25
C ASP A 183 -0.72 21.29 2.30
N LEU A 184 -1.88 21.16 1.64
CA LEU A 184 -2.93 22.18 1.66
C LEU A 184 -3.60 22.29 3.04
N GLN A 185 -3.85 21.17 3.71
CA GLN A 185 -4.37 21.15 5.08
C GLN A 185 -3.38 21.76 6.08
N GLY A 186 -2.08 21.46 5.94
CA GLY A 186 -1.02 22.05 6.76
C GLY A 186 -0.80 23.56 6.53
N ARG A 187 -1.21 24.10 5.37
CA ARG A 187 -1.24 25.55 5.10
C ARG A 187 -2.51 26.22 5.65
N ASN A 188 -3.67 25.61 5.46
CA ASN A 188 -4.93 26.15 5.99
C ASN A 188 -4.98 26.14 7.53
N ALA A 189 -4.31 25.18 8.19
CA ALA A 189 -4.14 25.19 9.64
C ALA A 189 -3.25 26.35 10.16
N ARG A 190 -2.37 26.93 9.31
CA ARG A 190 -1.56 28.12 9.66
C ARG A 190 -2.32 29.44 9.47
N LEU A 191 -3.48 29.41 8.80
CA LEU A 191 -4.27 30.60 8.50
C LEU A 191 -5.48 30.78 9.43
N LYS A 192 -5.70 29.86 10.39
CA LYS A 192 -6.66 30.12 11.47
C LYS A 192 -6.00 31.03 12.51
N PRO A 193 -6.47 32.27 12.70
CA PRO A 193 -6.01 33.09 13.81
C PRO A 193 -6.43 32.42 15.12
N ALA A 194 -5.57 32.58 16.14
CA ALA A 194 -5.78 32.12 17.50
C ALA A 194 -6.99 32.85 18.15
#